data_AF-A0A067D2E4-F1
#
_entry.id   AF-A0A067D2E4-F1
#
_cell.length_a   1.000
_cell.length_b   1.000
_cell.length_c   1.000
_cell.angle_alpha   90.00
_cell.angle_beta   90.00
_cell.angle_gamma   90.00
#
_symmetry.space_group_name_H-M   'P 1'
#
loop_
_entity.id
_entity.type
_entity.pdbx_description
1 polymer ?
#
loop_
_entity_poly.entity_id
_entity_poly.type
_entity_poly.pdbx_seq_one_letter_code
_entity_poly.pdbx_strand_id
1 'polypeptide(L)'
;MPPHEQRSLSLTCVDRALLLPQRTPKRRREERRRLPLVYLLLLLLSGMTACMVVSIVQRMSLEATLLRVVQDLRHATLLHGENGLVHAAIQRPRVSSAMLDSECKVLGTLYLHLVDRQSHLLMEILRGAHVVVADDRGYYYDLLQNVSAQAYKRISSHYSSAPQYAVPQGPLLDTILVGTTARNDSWFQFEGAAWDPFARPIDSVLHVLHFLEYSLRGVQIGPLGTSAFTDKTPLRIA
;
A
#
# COMPACT_ATOMS: atom_id res chain seq x y z
N MET A 1 -36.97 -106.67 27.77
CA MET A 1 -35.87 -105.70 27.88
C MET A 1 -35.82 -104.90 26.59
N PRO A 2 -36.01 -103.57 26.62
CA PRO A 2 -35.91 -102.69 25.46
C PRO A 2 -34.46 -102.25 25.21
N PRO A 3 -34.15 -101.72 24.02
CA PRO A 3 -33.54 -100.38 24.00
C PRO A 3 -34.08 -99.52 22.82
N HIS A 4 -34.55 -98.33 23.16
CA HIS A 4 -33.92 -97.02 22.90
C HIS A 4 -34.37 -96.34 21.60
N GLU A 5 -35.38 -95.48 21.77
CA GLU A 5 -35.64 -94.33 20.91
C GLU A 5 -34.41 -93.40 20.88
N GLN A 6 -33.89 -93.12 19.69
CA GLN A 6 -33.00 -91.99 19.45
C GLN A 6 -33.79 -90.87 18.78
N ARG A 7 -34.17 -89.87 19.59
CA ARG A 7 -34.59 -88.54 19.12
C ARG A 7 -33.40 -87.82 18.51
N SER A 8 -33.43 -87.62 17.20
CA SER A 8 -32.54 -86.67 16.51
C SER A 8 -33.02 -85.25 16.78
N LEU A 9 -32.19 -84.49 17.50
CA LEU A 9 -32.36 -83.06 17.74
C LEU A 9 -31.99 -82.28 16.48
N SER A 10 -32.93 -81.49 15.98
CA SER A 10 -32.72 -80.44 14.98
C SER A 10 -32.03 -79.25 15.64
N LEU A 11 -30.75 -79.04 15.34
CA LEU A 11 -30.00 -77.87 15.77
C LEU A 11 -29.67 -76.98 14.56
N THR A 12 -30.53 -75.98 14.41
CA THR A 12 -30.22 -74.58 14.10
C THR A 12 -29.42 -74.30 12.83
N CYS A 13 -30.17 -74.02 11.77
CA CYS A 13 -29.79 -73.03 10.77
C CYS A 13 -29.54 -71.70 11.49
N VAL A 14 -28.27 -71.31 11.61
CA VAL A 14 -27.89 -69.97 12.07
C VAL A 14 -28.24 -69.00 10.95
N ASP A 15 -29.38 -68.35 11.09
CA ASP A 15 -29.82 -67.25 10.24
C ASP A 15 -28.79 -66.12 10.34
N ARG A 16 -27.86 -66.11 9.38
CA ARG A 16 -26.83 -65.07 9.20
C ARG A 16 -27.40 -63.87 8.45
N ALA A 17 -28.68 -63.61 8.65
CA ALA A 17 -29.42 -62.51 8.06
C ALA A 17 -29.71 -61.48 9.15
N LEU A 18 -29.44 -60.21 8.84
CA LEU A 18 -30.02 -59.03 9.51
C LEU A 18 -29.38 -58.56 10.82
N LEU A 19 -28.06 -58.34 10.81
CA LEU A 19 -27.47 -57.24 11.60
C LEU A 19 -26.85 -56.22 10.66
N LEU A 20 -27.67 -55.66 9.75
CA LEU A 20 -27.32 -54.39 9.14
C LEU A 20 -27.39 -53.34 10.26
N PRO A 21 -26.27 -52.67 10.59
CA PRO A 21 -26.27 -51.66 11.63
C PRO A 21 -27.30 -50.59 11.25
N GLN A 22 -28.36 -50.44 12.06
CA GLN A 22 -29.28 -49.31 11.93
C GLN A 22 -28.47 -48.03 12.14
N ARG A 23 -28.04 -47.42 11.04
CA ARG A 23 -27.37 -46.12 11.05
C ARG A 23 -28.36 -45.11 11.60
N THR A 24 -28.18 -44.76 12.87
CA THR A 24 -29.02 -43.81 13.59
C THR A 24 -29.08 -42.48 12.82
N PRO A 25 -30.27 -41.91 12.57
CA PRO A 25 -30.47 -40.72 11.73
C PRO A 25 -29.75 -39.45 12.22
N LYS A 26 -29.23 -39.45 13.45
CA LYS A 26 -28.41 -38.36 14.00
C LYS A 26 -27.16 -38.06 13.17
N ARG A 27 -26.47 -39.08 12.63
CA ARG A 27 -25.17 -38.89 11.94
C ARG A 27 -25.31 -38.13 10.61
N ARG A 28 -26.40 -38.35 9.86
CA ARG A 28 -26.69 -37.63 8.61
C ARG A 28 -26.96 -36.13 8.83
N ARG A 29 -27.46 -35.74 10.01
CA ARG A 29 -27.81 -34.34 10.31
C ARG A 29 -26.56 -33.51 10.61
N GLU A 30 -25.52 -34.11 11.17
CA GLU A 30 -24.23 -33.46 11.42
C GLU A 30 -23.41 -33.27 10.14
N GLU A 31 -23.36 -34.27 9.26
CA GLU A 31 -22.66 -34.17 7.97
C GLU A 31 -23.23 -33.03 7.11
N ARG A 32 -24.56 -32.83 7.11
CA ARG A 32 -25.22 -31.75 6.36
C ARG A 32 -24.89 -30.34 6.88
N ARG A 33 -24.53 -30.19 8.17
CA ARG A 33 -24.11 -28.90 8.75
C ARG A 33 -22.63 -28.57 8.51
N ARG A 34 -21.79 -29.58 8.24
CA ARG A 34 -20.35 -29.36 8.00
C ARG A 34 -20.04 -28.83 6.61
N LEU A 35 -20.79 -29.26 5.60
CA LEU A 35 -20.62 -28.79 4.21
C LEU A 35 -20.67 -27.27 4.04
N PRO A 36 -21.69 -26.52 4.52
CA PRO A 36 -21.74 -25.07 4.35
C PRO A 36 -20.58 -24.34 5.04
N LEU A 37 -20.10 -24.86 6.18
CA LEU A 37 -18.96 -24.27 6.89
C LEU A 37 -17.65 -24.46 6.11
N VAL A 38 -17.46 -25.63 5.50
CA VAL A 38 -16.31 -25.88 4.61
C VAL A 38 -16.36 -24.96 3.38
N TYR A 39 -17.53 -24.78 2.75
CA TYR A 39 -17.68 -23.86 1.63
C TYR A 39 -17.39 -22.40 2.03
N LEU A 40 -17.88 -21.94 3.18
CA LEU A 40 -17.60 -20.60 3.69
C LEU A 40 -16.10 -20.40 3.92
N LEU A 41 -15.43 -21.37 4.53
CA LEU A 41 -13.99 -21.31 4.79
C LEU A 41 -13.18 -21.29 3.48
N LEU A 42 -13.57 -22.10 2.50
CA LEU A 42 -12.93 -22.10 1.17
C LEU A 42 -13.14 -20.75 0.45
N LEU A 43 -14.31 -20.15 0.57
CA LEU A 43 -14.62 -18.84 -0.02
C LEU A 43 -13.83 -17.70 0.65
N LEU A 44 -13.68 -17.75 1.97
CA LEU A 44 -12.83 -16.81 2.69
C LEU A 44 -11.35 -16.98 2.29
N LEU A 45 -10.88 -18.21 2.20
CA LEU A 45 -9.49 -18.50 1.81
C LEU A 45 -9.21 -18.05 0.36
N SER A 46 -10.13 -18.30 -0.57
CA SER A 46 -9.99 -17.86 -1.96
C SER A 46 -10.03 -16.33 -2.07
N GLY A 47 -10.92 -15.67 -1.33
CA GLY A 47 -10.96 -14.21 -1.24
C GLY A 47 -9.65 -13.61 -0.72
N MET A 48 -9.13 -14.12 0.40
CA MET A 48 -7.85 -13.67 0.96
C MET A 48 -6.68 -13.89 -0.01
N THR A 49 -6.67 -15.03 -0.71
CA THR A 49 -5.64 -15.34 -1.71
C THR A 49 -5.70 -14.36 -2.88
N ALA A 50 -6.90 -14.07 -3.40
CA ALA A 50 -7.08 -13.08 -4.46
C ALA A 50 -6.61 -11.68 -4.03
N CYS A 51 -6.97 -11.24 -2.83
CA CYS A 51 -6.51 -9.96 -2.27
C CYS A 51 -4.98 -9.91 -2.14
N MET A 52 -4.33 -10.99 -1.69
CA MET A 52 -2.87 -11.07 -1.61
C MET A 52 -2.22 -10.98 -2.99
N VAL A 53 -2.74 -11.71 -3.99
CA VAL A 53 -2.23 -11.65 -5.37
C VAL A 53 -2.36 -10.24 -5.95
N VAL A 54 -3.53 -9.59 -5.78
CA VAL A 54 -3.74 -8.20 -6.23
C VAL A 54 -2.75 -7.26 -5.55
N SER A 55 -2.55 -7.38 -4.24
CA SER A 55 -1.58 -6.56 -3.50
C SER A 55 -0.14 -6.75 -4.00
N ILE A 56 0.27 -7.98 -4.28
CA ILE A 56 1.59 -8.29 -4.85
C ILE A 56 1.74 -7.66 -6.23
N VAL A 57 0.75 -7.85 -7.12
CA VAL A 57 0.77 -7.28 -8.48
C VAL A 57 0.83 -5.75 -8.43
N GLN A 58 0.05 -5.13 -7.53
CA GLN A 58 0.09 -3.68 -7.33
C GLN A 58 1.47 -3.22 -6.86
N ARG A 59 2.07 -3.87 -5.86
CA ARG A 59 3.42 -3.56 -5.38
C ARG A 59 4.48 -3.70 -6.48
N MET A 60 4.39 -4.76 -7.29
CA MET A 60 5.28 -4.95 -8.45
C MET A 60 5.12 -3.85 -9.50
N SER A 61 3.88 -3.42 -9.76
CA SER A 61 3.58 -2.33 -10.70
C SER A 61 4.16 -0.99 -10.21
N LEU A 62 3.99 -0.69 -8.92
CA LEU A 62 4.57 0.51 -8.29
C LEU A 62 6.11 0.50 -8.35
N GLU A 63 6.73 -0.63 -8.02
CA GLU A 63 8.19 -0.78 -8.09
C GLU A 63 8.72 -0.64 -9.52
N ALA A 64 8.04 -1.24 -10.51
CA ALA A 64 8.40 -1.08 -11.92
C ALA A 64 8.27 0.38 -12.38
N THR A 65 7.25 1.09 -11.89
CA THR A 65 7.04 2.51 -12.16
C THR A 65 8.14 3.36 -11.52
N LEU A 66 8.48 3.09 -10.27
CA LEU A 66 9.57 3.74 -9.53
C LEU A 66 10.91 3.62 -10.27
N LEU A 67 11.29 2.39 -10.62
CA LEU A 67 12.52 2.13 -11.35
C LEU A 67 12.55 2.85 -12.71
N ARG A 68 11.41 2.89 -13.40
CA ARG A 68 11.29 3.62 -14.67
C ARG A 68 11.48 5.12 -14.48
N VAL A 69 10.82 5.74 -13.49
CA VAL A 69 10.95 7.18 -13.20
C VAL A 69 12.40 7.55 -12.89
N VAL A 70 13.05 6.76 -12.04
CA VAL A 70 14.46 6.98 -11.68
C VAL A 70 15.37 6.82 -12.90
N GLN A 71 15.14 5.79 -13.72
CA GLN A 71 15.90 5.59 -14.94
C GLN A 71 15.69 6.74 -15.94
N ASP A 72 14.46 7.21 -16.10
CA ASP A 72 14.12 8.35 -16.95
C ASP A 72 14.85 9.62 -16.48
N LEU A 73 14.89 9.88 -15.17
CA LEU A 73 15.59 11.05 -14.60
C LEU A 73 17.11 11.00 -14.77
N ARG A 74 17.71 9.81 -14.77
CA ARG A 74 19.15 9.65 -15.03
C ARG A 74 19.57 10.12 -16.42
N HIS A 75 18.66 10.04 -17.39
CA HIS A 75 18.89 10.42 -18.78
C HIS A 75 18.18 11.73 -19.17
N ALA A 76 17.47 12.35 -18.23
CA ALA A 76 16.76 13.59 -18.49
C ALA A 76 17.71 14.78 -18.63
N THR A 77 17.34 15.72 -19.50
CA THR A 77 17.98 17.04 -19.51
C THR A 77 17.39 17.86 -18.38
N LEU A 78 18.22 18.35 -17.46
CA LEU A 78 17.79 19.14 -16.31
C LEU A 78 17.93 20.63 -16.62
N LEU A 79 16.80 21.34 -16.63
CA LEU A 79 16.71 22.75 -16.99
C LEU A 79 16.42 23.57 -15.73
N HIS A 80 17.28 24.53 -15.40
CA HIS A 80 17.07 25.41 -14.24
C HIS A 80 16.04 26.48 -14.59
N GLY A 81 14.99 26.57 -13.78
CA GLY A 81 13.99 27.64 -13.85
C GLY A 81 14.40 28.85 -13.01
N GLU A 82 13.86 30.02 -13.36
CA GLU A 82 14.11 31.28 -12.65
C GLU A 82 13.55 31.28 -11.22
N ASN A 83 12.58 30.41 -10.93
CA ASN A 83 11.95 30.24 -9.62
C ASN A 83 12.71 29.27 -8.69
N GLY A 84 13.91 28.85 -9.04
CA GLY A 84 14.71 27.89 -8.26
C GLY A 84 14.31 26.43 -8.43
N LEU A 85 13.23 26.13 -9.18
CA LEU A 85 12.86 24.77 -9.55
C LEU A 85 13.69 24.28 -10.74
N VAL A 86 13.94 22.98 -10.79
CA VAL A 86 14.62 22.32 -11.90
C VAL A 86 13.61 21.46 -12.65
N HIS A 87 13.38 21.77 -13.93
CA HIS A 87 12.52 20.98 -14.79
C HIS A 87 13.32 19.80 -15.39
N ALA A 88 12.87 18.57 -15.12
CA ALA A 88 13.40 17.38 -15.79
C ALA A 88 12.72 17.14 -17.14
N ALA A 89 13.39 17.50 -18.23
CA ALA A 89 12.91 17.24 -19.59
C ALA A 89 13.15 15.76 -19.96
N ILE A 90 12.16 14.92 -19.65
CA ILE A 90 12.19 13.48 -19.94
C ILE A 90 11.67 13.25 -21.37
N GLN A 91 12.54 12.73 -22.24
CA GLN A 91 12.16 12.37 -23.60
C GLN A 91 11.44 11.01 -23.60
N ARG A 92 10.10 11.02 -23.55
CA ARG A 92 9.30 9.78 -23.70
C ARG A 92 8.82 9.60 -25.14
N PRO A 93 9.33 8.61 -25.89
CA PRO A 93 8.75 8.26 -27.17
C PRO A 93 7.42 7.54 -26.93
N ARG A 94 6.29 8.26 -27.09
CA ARG A 94 4.94 7.70 -27.26
C ARG A 94 4.40 6.82 -26.10
N VAL A 95 3.92 7.41 -25.00
CA VAL A 95 2.91 6.77 -24.12
C VAL A 95 1.94 7.81 -23.52
N SER A 96 0.67 7.42 -23.38
CA SER A 96 -0.56 8.17 -23.07
C SER A 96 -0.66 8.90 -21.71
N SER A 97 0.39 8.97 -20.90
CA SER A 97 0.41 9.81 -19.70
C SER A 97 1.70 10.62 -19.68
N ALA A 98 1.67 11.75 -20.38
CA ALA A 98 2.67 12.78 -20.20
C ALA A 98 2.68 13.16 -18.71
N MET A 99 3.85 13.12 -18.07
CA MET A 99 3.99 13.69 -16.74
C MET A 99 3.57 15.16 -16.80
N LEU A 100 2.88 15.61 -15.76
CA LEU A 100 2.55 17.03 -15.66
C LEU A 100 3.84 17.84 -15.47
N ASP A 101 3.83 19.09 -15.92
CA ASP A 101 4.97 20.00 -15.75
C ASP A 101 5.38 20.16 -14.28
N SER A 102 4.40 20.16 -13.36
CA SER A 102 4.64 20.15 -11.91
C SER A 102 5.43 18.92 -11.45
N GLU A 103 5.10 17.73 -11.97
CA GLU A 103 5.80 16.48 -11.64
C GLU A 103 7.24 16.53 -12.13
N CYS A 104 7.46 16.98 -13.37
CA CYS A 104 8.81 17.14 -13.92
C CYS A 104 9.65 18.15 -13.13
N LYS A 105 9.04 19.25 -12.68
CA LYS A 105 9.70 20.28 -11.84
C LYS A 105 10.04 19.77 -10.46
N VAL A 106 9.12 19.08 -9.79
CA VAL A 106 9.37 18.48 -8.49
C VAL A 106 10.46 17.42 -8.63
N LEU A 107 10.31 16.47 -9.55
CA LEU A 107 11.27 15.39 -9.75
C LEU A 107 12.67 15.91 -10.07
N GLY A 108 12.79 16.87 -10.97
CA GLY A 108 14.08 17.49 -11.32
C GLY A 108 14.71 18.20 -10.12
N THR A 109 13.91 18.95 -9.36
CA THR A 109 14.39 19.66 -8.16
C THR A 109 14.87 18.70 -7.09
N LEU A 110 14.08 17.67 -6.76
CA LEU A 110 14.48 16.64 -5.79
C LEU A 110 15.74 15.92 -6.25
N TYR A 111 15.78 15.48 -7.51
CA TYR A 111 16.89 14.69 -8.04
C TYR A 111 18.19 15.49 -8.13
N LEU A 112 18.15 16.76 -8.53
CA LEU A 112 19.35 17.58 -8.68
C LEU A 112 19.77 18.26 -7.37
N HIS A 113 18.84 18.97 -6.72
CA HIS A 113 19.20 19.87 -5.62
C HIS A 113 19.17 19.21 -4.24
N LEU A 114 18.28 18.24 -4.00
CA LEU A 114 18.19 17.61 -2.69
C LEU A 114 19.04 16.36 -2.59
N VAL A 115 18.94 15.43 -3.54
CA VAL A 115 19.63 14.15 -3.41
C VAL A 115 20.91 14.05 -4.23
N ASP A 116 21.37 15.12 -4.88
CA ASP A 116 22.58 15.15 -5.72
C ASP A 116 22.71 13.90 -6.63
N ARG A 117 21.65 13.63 -7.39
CA ARG A 117 21.50 12.50 -8.32
C ARG A 117 21.59 11.11 -7.68
N GLN A 118 21.53 10.99 -6.36
CA GLN A 118 21.52 9.72 -5.64
C GLN A 118 20.16 9.03 -5.77
N SER A 119 20.06 8.13 -6.74
CA SER A 119 18.83 7.40 -7.07
C SER A 119 18.19 6.69 -5.88
N HIS A 120 18.98 6.10 -4.98
CA HIS A 120 18.46 5.36 -3.83
C HIS A 120 17.73 6.26 -2.82
N LEU A 121 18.22 7.48 -2.58
CA LEU A 121 17.53 8.45 -1.74
C LEU A 121 16.25 8.93 -2.41
N LEU A 122 16.29 9.26 -3.71
CA LEU A 122 15.09 9.63 -4.45
C LEU A 122 14.02 8.53 -4.38
N MET A 123 14.41 7.26 -4.48
CA MET A 123 13.49 6.14 -4.36
C MET A 123 12.78 6.12 -3.01
N GLU A 124 13.49 6.35 -1.91
CA GLU A 124 12.90 6.43 -0.58
C GLU A 124 11.94 7.62 -0.45
N ILE A 125 12.29 8.77 -1.02
CA ILE A 125 11.41 9.95 -1.06
C ILE A 125 10.10 9.62 -1.80
N LEU A 126 10.18 9.01 -2.99
CA LEU A 126 9.00 8.65 -3.80
C LEU A 126 8.16 7.51 -3.19
N ARG A 127 8.77 6.71 -2.32
CA ARG A 127 8.09 5.72 -1.46
C ARG A 127 7.45 6.34 -0.21
N GLY A 128 7.52 7.66 -0.06
CA GLY A 128 6.82 8.41 0.99
C GLY A 128 7.66 8.62 2.25
N ALA A 129 8.99 8.57 2.17
CA ALA A 129 9.84 8.96 3.31
C ALA A 129 9.43 10.33 3.88
N HIS A 130 9.41 10.43 5.21
CA HIS A 130 9.36 11.72 5.87
C HIS A 130 10.74 12.38 5.80
N VAL A 131 10.88 13.41 4.98
CA VAL A 131 12.15 14.08 4.68
C VAL A 131 12.28 15.35 5.51
N VAL A 132 13.45 15.58 6.09
CA VAL A 132 13.83 16.85 6.70
C VAL A 132 15.06 17.38 5.96
N VAL A 133 14.97 18.58 5.43
CA VAL A 133 16.09 19.28 4.77
C VAL A 133 16.76 20.15 5.81
N ALA A 134 17.94 19.73 6.28
CA ALA A 134 18.65 20.40 7.36
C ALA A 134 19.18 21.77 6.93
N ASP A 135 19.12 22.74 7.83
CA ASP A 135 19.74 24.06 7.71
C ASP A 135 19.25 24.91 6.51
N ASP A 136 18.10 24.55 5.91
CA ASP A 136 17.54 25.25 4.74
C ASP A 136 16.69 26.47 5.10
N ARG A 137 16.37 26.64 6.39
CA ARG A 137 15.59 27.76 6.95
C ARG A 137 14.22 27.95 6.27
N GLY A 138 13.59 26.87 5.82
CA GLY A 138 12.24 26.90 5.25
C GLY A 138 12.21 27.13 3.75
N TYR A 139 13.38 27.17 3.09
CA TYR A 139 13.48 27.40 1.66
C TYR A 139 12.68 26.37 0.85
N TYR A 140 12.83 25.08 1.14
CA TYR A 140 12.11 24.04 0.40
C TYR A 140 10.62 23.97 0.76
N TYR A 141 10.25 24.36 1.97
CA TYR A 141 8.86 24.52 2.37
C TYR A 141 8.17 25.55 1.48
N ASP A 142 8.75 26.75 1.32
CA ASP A 142 8.20 27.80 0.46
C ASP A 142 8.24 27.39 -1.02
N LEU A 143 9.35 26.79 -1.46
CA LEU A 143 9.53 26.37 -2.85
C LEU A 143 8.48 25.31 -3.27
N LEU A 144 8.31 24.27 -2.46
CA LEU A 144 7.39 23.16 -2.74
C LEU A 144 5.93 23.56 -2.54
N GLN A 145 5.62 24.42 -1.56
CA GLN A 145 4.27 24.96 -1.40
C GLN A 145 3.80 25.71 -2.66
N ASN A 146 4.70 26.43 -3.32
CA ASN A 146 4.39 27.30 -4.44
C ASN A 146 4.52 26.63 -5.82
N VAL A 147 4.84 25.33 -5.89
CA VAL A 147 4.95 24.63 -7.19
C VAL A 147 3.60 24.46 -7.90
N SER A 148 2.50 24.46 -7.14
CA SER A 148 1.14 24.32 -7.65
C SER A 148 0.22 25.37 -7.04
N ALA A 149 -0.59 26.00 -7.88
CA ALA A 149 -1.62 26.95 -7.45
C ALA A 149 -2.76 26.28 -6.65
N GLN A 150 -2.80 24.95 -6.59
CA GLN A 150 -3.83 24.17 -5.90
C GLN A 150 -3.44 23.81 -4.47
N ALA A 151 -2.34 24.36 -3.94
CA ALA A 151 -1.94 24.12 -2.56
C ALA A 151 -3.04 24.58 -1.58
N TYR A 152 -3.35 23.74 -0.60
CA TYR A 152 -4.34 24.06 0.44
C TYR A 152 -3.82 23.73 1.82
N LYS A 153 -4.23 24.53 2.81
CA LYS A 153 -3.87 24.30 4.21
C LYS A 153 -4.53 23.03 4.72
N ARG A 154 -3.77 22.21 5.43
CA ARG A 154 -4.31 21.06 6.18
C ARG A 154 -3.53 20.83 7.47
N ILE A 155 -4.05 19.97 8.34
CA ILE A 155 -3.35 19.47 9.52
C ILE A 155 -3.04 18.00 9.27
N SER A 156 -1.82 17.57 9.56
CA SER A 156 -1.43 16.16 9.57
C SER A 156 -1.04 15.71 10.97
N SER A 157 -0.71 14.43 11.11
CA SER A 157 -0.13 13.84 12.32
C SER A 157 1.28 14.35 12.64
N HIS A 158 1.98 14.94 11.66
CA HIS A 158 3.34 15.43 11.85
C HIS A 158 3.33 16.84 12.43
N TYR A 159 4.20 17.07 13.41
CA TYR A 159 4.35 18.39 14.02
C TYR A 159 4.91 19.40 13.01
N SER A 160 4.38 20.62 13.01
CA SER A 160 4.91 21.73 12.22
C SER A 160 4.82 23.03 13.02
N SER A 161 5.86 23.87 12.96
CA SER A 161 5.84 25.22 13.52
C SER A 161 5.10 26.23 12.64
N ALA A 162 5.07 26.00 11.33
CA ALA A 162 4.28 26.76 10.36
C ALA A 162 3.00 26.00 9.96
N PRO A 163 2.01 26.66 9.34
CA PRO A 163 0.88 25.97 8.73
C PRO A 163 1.36 24.88 7.76
N GLN A 164 0.69 23.74 7.73
CA GLN A 164 1.04 22.68 6.78
C GLN A 164 0.18 22.81 5.53
N TYR A 165 0.75 22.39 4.41
CA TYR A 165 0.08 22.43 3.12
C TYR A 165 0.11 21.07 2.44
N ALA A 166 -1.03 20.71 1.84
CA ALA A 166 -1.08 19.68 0.82
C ALA A 166 -0.93 20.36 -0.54
N VAL A 167 -0.07 19.81 -1.38
CA VAL A 167 0.21 20.33 -2.71
C VAL A 167 -0.03 19.21 -3.72
N PRO A 168 -1.16 19.24 -4.46
CA PRO A 168 -1.45 18.26 -5.50
C PRO A 168 -0.38 18.31 -6.60
N GLN A 169 0.19 17.15 -6.93
CA GLN A 169 1.27 17.01 -7.90
C GLN A 169 0.87 16.26 -9.17
N GLY A 170 -0.29 15.63 -9.23
CA GLY A 170 -0.74 14.90 -10.42
C GLY A 170 -0.72 13.38 -10.24
N PRO A 171 -0.93 12.61 -11.31
CA PRO A 171 -1.22 11.18 -11.22
C PRO A 171 -0.03 10.31 -10.79
N LEU A 172 1.22 10.76 -10.99
CA LEU A 172 2.42 10.01 -10.61
C LEU A 172 2.81 10.26 -9.16
N LEU A 173 2.71 11.51 -8.70
CA LEU A 173 3.19 11.93 -7.39
C LEU A 173 2.08 12.13 -6.34
N ASP A 174 0.81 12.11 -6.78
CA ASP A 174 -0.39 12.39 -6.01
C ASP A 174 -0.31 13.71 -5.23
N THR A 175 0.13 13.68 -3.97
CA THR A 175 0.18 14.87 -3.10
C THR A 175 1.48 14.95 -2.31
N ILE A 176 2.07 16.15 -2.24
CA ILE A 176 3.15 16.47 -1.29
C ILE A 176 2.55 17.15 -0.08
N LEU A 177 2.89 16.65 1.10
CA LEU A 177 2.72 17.36 2.36
C LEU A 177 3.98 18.15 2.68
N VAL A 178 3.83 19.42 3.05
CA VAL A 178 4.95 20.27 3.49
C VAL A 178 4.66 20.91 4.84
N GLY A 179 5.71 21.11 5.63
CA GLY A 179 5.70 21.86 6.88
C GLY A 179 7.11 22.30 7.28
N THR A 180 7.24 22.89 8.46
CA THR A 180 8.54 23.30 9.03
C THR A 180 8.75 22.70 10.41
N THR A 181 10.00 22.35 10.72
CA THR A 181 10.40 21.88 12.04
C THR A 181 10.53 23.04 13.02
N ALA A 182 10.65 22.77 14.32
CA ALA A 182 10.89 23.80 15.34
C ALA A 182 12.17 24.65 15.11
N ARG A 183 13.11 24.19 14.26
CA ARG A 183 14.31 24.95 13.87
C ARG A 183 14.12 25.78 12.59
N ASN A 184 12.89 25.83 12.09
CA ASN A 184 12.53 26.39 10.80
C ASN A 184 13.17 25.66 9.61
N ASP A 185 13.60 24.41 9.77
CA ASP A 185 14.01 23.56 8.66
C ASP A 185 12.76 23.03 7.94
N SER A 186 12.81 22.87 6.62
CA SER A 186 11.71 22.29 5.85
C SER A 186 11.60 20.80 6.09
N TRP A 187 10.37 20.32 6.18
CA TRP A 187 10.08 18.91 6.03
C TRP A 187 8.98 18.69 4.99
N PHE A 188 9.05 17.55 4.31
CA PHE A 188 8.02 17.16 3.36
C PHE A 188 7.88 15.65 3.26
N GLN A 189 6.76 15.21 2.71
CA GLN A 189 6.45 13.80 2.50
C GLN A 189 5.48 13.66 1.32
N PHE A 190 5.70 12.68 0.45
CA PHE A 190 4.68 12.28 -0.51
C PHE A 190 3.67 11.32 0.13
N GLU A 191 2.40 11.53 -0.16
CA GLU A 191 1.32 10.64 0.27
C GLU A 191 0.78 9.86 -0.93
N GLY A 192 0.61 8.55 -0.77
CA GLY A 192 0.01 7.70 -1.80
C GLY A 192 -1.52 7.82 -1.93
N ALA A 193 -2.17 8.63 -1.10
CA ALA A 193 -3.58 8.96 -1.21
C ALA A 193 -3.85 10.33 -0.57
N ALA A 194 -4.42 11.26 -1.33
CA ALA A 194 -4.81 12.57 -0.82
C ALA A 194 -5.91 12.50 0.25
N TRP A 195 -5.75 13.27 1.33
CA TRP A 195 -6.83 13.54 2.29
C TRP A 195 -7.72 14.69 1.80
N ASP A 196 -8.85 14.35 1.22
CA ASP A 196 -9.91 15.28 0.82
C ASP A 196 -11.28 14.56 0.88
N PRO A 197 -11.94 14.55 2.05
CA PRO A 197 -13.14 13.75 2.26
C PRO A 197 -14.35 14.25 1.46
N PHE A 198 -14.30 15.48 0.93
CA PHE A 198 -15.41 16.07 0.19
C PHE A 198 -15.25 15.91 -1.32
N ALA A 199 -14.06 16.14 -1.88
CA ALA A 199 -13.84 16.01 -3.32
C ALA A 199 -13.33 14.61 -3.72
N ARG A 200 -12.59 13.91 -2.85
CA ARG A 200 -11.99 12.59 -3.11
C ARG A 200 -12.29 11.61 -1.96
N PRO A 201 -13.57 11.22 -1.77
CA PRO A 201 -13.97 10.40 -0.62
C PRO A 201 -13.34 8.99 -0.64
N ILE A 202 -13.16 8.39 -1.81
CA ILE A 202 -12.50 7.08 -1.94
C ILE A 202 -11.04 7.17 -1.51
N ASP A 203 -10.31 8.20 -1.95
CA ASP A 203 -8.92 8.39 -1.58
C ASP A 203 -8.77 8.71 -0.10
N SER A 204 -9.75 9.38 0.50
CA SER A 204 -9.78 9.61 1.95
C SER A 204 -9.96 8.32 2.74
N VAL A 205 -10.75 7.36 2.24
CA VAL A 205 -10.83 6.02 2.85
C VAL A 205 -9.50 5.28 2.72
N LEU A 206 -8.86 5.33 1.54
CA LEU A 206 -7.53 4.75 1.35
C LEU A 206 -6.49 5.41 2.27
N HIS A 207 -6.57 6.71 2.47
CA HIS A 207 -5.70 7.46 3.39
C HIS A 207 -5.86 6.99 4.84
N VAL A 208 -7.10 6.70 5.30
CA VAL A 208 -7.32 6.09 6.63
C VAL A 208 -6.69 4.70 6.71
N LEU A 209 -6.81 3.88 5.66
CA LEU A 209 -6.16 2.57 5.62
C LEU A 209 -4.63 2.70 5.66
N HIS A 210 -4.06 3.69 4.97
CA HIS A 210 -2.63 4.01 5.04
C HIS A 210 -2.21 4.40 6.46
N PHE A 211 -3.00 5.22 7.16
CA PHE A 211 -2.74 5.58 8.56
C PHE A 211 -2.78 4.37 9.51
N LEU A 212 -3.69 3.42 9.27
CA LEU A 212 -3.73 2.17 10.04
C LEU A 212 -2.50 1.30 9.75
N GLU A 213 -2.06 1.20 8.50
CA GLU A 213 -0.82 0.48 8.14
C GLU A 213 0.41 1.14 8.77
N TYR A 214 0.51 2.47 8.76
CA TYR A 214 1.53 3.23 9.47
C TYR A 214 1.52 2.89 10.97
N SER A 215 0.34 2.92 11.60
CA SER A 215 0.20 2.65 13.04
C SER A 215 0.59 1.22 13.43
N LEU A 216 0.38 0.25 12.54
CA LEU A 216 0.70 -1.17 12.79
C LEU A 216 2.13 -1.56 12.41
N ARG A 217 2.65 -1.04 11.30
CA ARG A 217 3.93 -1.47 10.70
C ARG A 217 5.06 -0.45 10.87
N GLY A 218 4.73 0.79 11.21
CA GLY A 218 5.71 1.88 11.35
C GLY A 218 6.38 2.26 10.04
N VAL A 219 5.67 2.18 8.90
CA VAL A 219 6.17 2.56 7.57
C VAL A 219 5.27 3.63 6.96
N GLN A 220 5.87 4.58 6.25
CA GLN A 220 5.15 5.57 5.46
C GLN A 220 4.74 5.01 4.10
N ILE A 221 3.66 5.53 3.54
CA ILE A 221 3.12 5.10 2.23
C ILE A 221 3.10 6.29 1.28
N GLY A 222 3.97 6.22 0.28
CA GLY A 222 4.03 7.17 -0.82
C GLY A 222 3.36 6.66 -2.09
N PRO A 223 3.37 7.46 -3.15
CA PRO A 223 2.74 7.12 -4.42
C PRO A 223 3.37 5.90 -5.10
N LEU A 224 4.68 5.65 -4.86
CA LEU A 224 5.44 4.60 -5.52
C LEU A 224 5.98 3.53 -4.57
N GLY A 225 5.37 3.38 -3.38
CA GLY A 225 5.67 2.29 -2.46
C GLY A 225 5.62 2.70 -0.99
N THR A 226 6.44 2.04 -0.16
CA THR A 226 6.50 2.30 1.29
C THR A 226 7.93 2.56 1.73
N SER A 227 8.12 3.48 2.67
CA SER A 227 9.44 3.80 3.23
C SER A 227 9.48 3.61 4.75
N ALA A 228 10.64 3.22 5.26
CA ALA A 228 10.89 3.08 6.70
C ALA A 228 11.19 4.43 7.39
N PHE A 229 11.41 5.49 6.63
CA PHE A 229 11.70 6.82 7.16
C PHE A 229 10.41 7.51 7.61
N THR A 230 10.17 7.53 8.92
CA THR A 230 8.99 8.13 9.58
C THR A 230 9.37 9.45 10.26
N ASP A 231 8.42 10.10 10.91
CA ASP A 231 8.69 11.29 11.75
C ASP A 231 9.62 11.01 12.93
N LYS A 232 9.59 9.79 13.46
CA LYS A 232 10.52 9.36 14.53
C LYS A 232 11.94 9.16 14.03
N THR A 233 12.09 8.73 12.79
CA THR A 233 13.37 8.45 12.13
C THR A 233 13.37 9.03 10.71
N PRO A 234 13.44 10.37 10.57
CA PRO A 234 13.31 11.03 9.28
C PRO A 234 14.51 10.74 8.38
N LEU A 235 14.26 10.79 7.07
CA LEU A 235 15.34 10.90 6.09
C LEU A 235 15.88 12.33 6.14
N ARG A 236 17.09 12.50 6.66
CA ARG A 236 17.74 13.81 6.75
C ARG A 236 18.65 14.02 5.56
N ILE A 237 18.45 15.15 4.88
CA ILE A 237 19.24 15.59 3.74
C ILE A 237 19.90 16.92 4.15
N ALA A 238 21.18 17.08 3.82
CA ALA A 238 21.99 18.28 4.11
C ALA A 238 22.56 18.84 2.82
#